data_AF-A0A9P7KFN1-F1
#
_entry.id   AF-A0A9P7KFN1-F1
#
_cell.length_a   1.000
_cell.length_b   1.000
_cell.length_c   1.000
_cell.angle_alpha   90.00
_cell.angle_beta   90.00
_cell.angle_gamma   90.00
#
_symmetry.space_group_name_H-M   'P 1'
#
loop_
_entity.id
_entity.type
_entity.pdbx_description
1 polymer ?
#
loop_
_entity_poly.entity_id
_entity_poly.type
_entity_poly.pdbx_seq_one_letter_code
_entity_poly.pdbx_strand_id
1 'polypeptide(L)'
;MRNAFWLQCCALTTNYNCVIYFSFYLKDGSPASWYASIEKLRPNLLSNYHEFLEAFVHCFDDTDKHATALAKIQELKQEPGSVASYTSKFAEISANLNLDEESKMDYFYDGLKDPVKDSMVFVKKPKSGLFKDYVKSQPGL
;
A
#
# COMPACT_ATOMS: atom_id res chain seq x y z
N MET A 1 10.96 -1.14 -14.04
CA MET A 1 12.11 -0.58 -13.27
C MET A 1 12.77 -1.58 -12.32
N ARG A 2 12.21 -2.78 -12.08
CA ARG A 2 12.81 -3.81 -11.20
C ARG A 2 14.06 -4.49 -11.79
N ASN A 3 14.12 -4.62 -13.12
CA ASN A 3 15.15 -5.42 -13.80
C ASN A 3 16.48 -4.68 -14.00
N ALA A 4 16.48 -3.35 -14.04
CA ALA A 4 17.70 -2.55 -14.23
C ALA A 4 18.56 -2.51 -12.96
N PHE A 5 17.92 -2.50 -11.79
CA PHE A 5 18.61 -2.45 -10.50
C PHE A 5 19.34 -3.77 -10.17
N TRP A 6 18.73 -4.89 -10.56
CA TRP A 6 19.32 -6.23 -10.41
C TRP A 6 20.57 -6.43 -11.27
N LEU A 7 20.57 -5.99 -12.53
CA LEU A 7 21.70 -6.15 -13.45
C LEU A 7 22.93 -5.33 -13.04
N GLN A 8 22.72 -4.17 -12.41
CA GLN A 8 23.82 -3.30 -11.96
C GLN A 8 24.47 -3.79 -10.67
N CYS A 9 23.74 -4.46 -9.78
CA CYS A 9 24.32 -5.13 -8.61
C CYS A 9 25.25 -6.29 -8.99
N CYS A 10 25.01 -6.99 -10.10
CA CYS A 10 25.91 -8.04 -10.60
C CYS A 10 27.27 -7.52 -11.09
N ALA A 11 27.42 -6.21 -11.32
CA ALA A 11 28.70 -5.60 -11.66
C ALA A 11 29.56 -5.26 -10.42
N LEU A 12 28.98 -5.36 -9.22
CA LEU A 12 29.65 -5.10 -7.94
C LEU A 12 30.05 -6.44 -7.32
N THR A 13 31.36 -6.66 -7.16
CA THR A 13 31.97 -7.95 -6.81
C THR A 13 31.62 -8.48 -5.40
N THR A 14 30.95 -7.70 -4.54
CA THR A 14 30.56 -8.11 -3.18
C THR A 14 29.26 -7.45 -2.74
N ASN A 15 28.50 -8.11 -1.85
CA ASN A 15 27.32 -7.54 -1.19
C ASN A 15 27.62 -6.19 -0.52
N TYR A 16 28.81 -6.04 0.06
CA TYR A 16 29.27 -4.79 0.67
C TYR A 16 29.32 -3.64 -0.33
N ASN A 17 29.86 -3.88 -1.53
CA ASN A 17 29.90 -2.87 -2.58
C ASN A 17 28.48 -2.47 -3.04
N CYS A 18 27.53 -3.41 -3.06
CA CYS A 18 26.11 -3.11 -3.35
C CYS A 18 25.49 -2.18 -2.29
N VAL A 19 25.78 -2.42 -1.01
CA VAL A 19 25.28 -1.58 0.10
C VAL A 19 25.88 -0.17 0.05
N ILE A 20 27.18 -0.05 -0.19
CA ILE A 20 27.86 1.25 -0.36
C ILE A 20 27.32 1.99 -1.60
N TYR A 21 27.11 1.28 -2.71
CA TYR A 21 26.50 1.88 -3.89
C TYR A 21 25.08 2.40 -3.59
N PHE A 22 24.29 1.62 -2.85
CA PHE A 22 22.96 2.02 -2.40
C PHE A 22 22.98 3.27 -1.51
N SER A 23 23.97 3.41 -0.61
CA SER A 23 24.04 4.55 0.30
C SER A 23 24.22 5.89 -0.44
N PHE A 24 24.83 5.92 -1.62
CA PHE A 24 24.95 7.13 -2.43
C PHE A 24 23.61 7.67 -2.95
N TYR A 25 22.57 6.84 -3.01
CA TYR A 25 21.24 7.26 -3.42
C TYR A 25 20.36 7.73 -2.25
N LEU A 26 20.85 7.62 -1.02
CA LEU A 26 20.13 8.11 0.15
C LEU A 26 20.22 9.63 0.21
N LYS A 27 19.07 10.29 0.17
CA LYS A 27 19.00 11.73 0.42
C LYS A 27 19.35 12.03 1.88
N ASP A 28 19.94 13.20 2.09
CA ASP A 28 20.19 13.73 3.43
C ASP A 28 18.90 13.73 4.27
N GLY A 29 19.04 13.37 5.55
CA GLY A 29 17.92 13.27 6.50
C GLY A 29 17.78 11.87 7.12
N SER A 30 16.54 11.42 7.29
CA SER A 30 16.21 10.16 7.99
C SER A 30 16.88 8.92 7.36
N PRO A 31 16.89 8.72 6.02
CA PRO A 31 17.55 7.57 5.41
C PRO A 31 19.07 7.53 5.61
N ALA A 32 19.76 8.68 5.46
CA ALA A 32 21.20 8.76 5.70
C ALA A 32 21.58 8.54 7.17
N SER A 33 20.76 9.06 8.11
CA SER A 33 20.96 8.86 9.56
C SER A 33 20.73 7.41 9.98
N TRP A 34 19.74 6.75 9.39
CA TRP A 34 19.51 5.32 9.57
C TRP A 34 20.69 4.49 9.07
N TYR A 35 21.20 4.79 7.87
CA TYR A 35 22.38 4.11 7.33
C TYR A 35 23.60 4.25 8.25
N ALA A 36 23.90 5.46 8.72
CA ALA A 36 24.99 5.70 9.68
C ALA A 36 24.79 4.95 11.01
N SER A 37 23.54 4.68 11.41
CA SER A 37 23.22 3.87 12.58
C SER A 37 23.47 2.38 12.32
N ILE A 38 23.13 1.87 11.13
CA ILE A 38 23.42 0.50 10.72
C ILE A 38 24.93 0.25 10.67
N GLU A 39 25.69 1.18 10.10
CA GLU A 39 27.16 1.08 10.03
C GLU A 39 27.81 0.92 11.40
N LYS A 40 27.28 1.62 12.42
CA LYS A 40 27.81 1.58 13.79
C LYS A 40 27.30 0.39 14.60
N LEU A 41 26.02 0.05 14.49
CA LEU A 41 25.34 -0.88 15.40
C LEU A 41 25.22 -2.29 14.83
N ARG A 42 25.20 -2.44 13.50
CA ARG A 42 24.96 -3.71 12.79
C ARG A 42 25.85 -3.83 11.54
N PRO A 43 27.19 -3.79 11.68
CA PRO A 43 28.11 -3.81 10.53
C PRO A 43 28.01 -5.10 9.71
N ASN A 44 27.58 -6.21 10.32
CA ASN A 44 27.31 -7.48 9.63
C ASN A 44 26.26 -7.33 8.52
N LEU A 45 25.28 -6.43 8.71
CA LEU A 45 24.22 -6.17 7.73
C LEU A 45 24.76 -5.57 6.43
N LEU A 46 25.88 -4.83 6.50
CA LEU A 46 26.53 -4.27 5.31
C LEU A 46 27.10 -5.35 4.39
N SER A 47 27.37 -6.55 4.92
CA SER A 47 27.89 -7.68 4.13
C SER A 47 26.80 -8.60 3.56
N ASN A 48 25.53 -8.34 3.91
CA ASN A 48 24.37 -9.07 3.42
C ASN A 48 23.36 -8.10 2.80
N TYR A 49 23.47 -7.92 1.49
CA TYR A 49 22.64 -6.96 0.74
C TYR A 49 21.15 -7.27 0.84
N HIS A 50 20.77 -8.55 0.92
CA HIS A 50 19.38 -8.96 1.04
C HIS A 50 18.77 -8.54 2.38
N GLU A 51 19.41 -8.91 3.49
CA GLU A 51 18.96 -8.51 4.83
C GLU A 51 19.01 -6.99 5.03
N PHE A 52 19.99 -6.32 4.42
CA PHE A 52 20.05 -4.86 4.41
C PHE A 52 18.83 -4.23 3.73
N LEU A 53 18.45 -4.73 2.55
CA LEU A 53 17.26 -4.24 1.84
C LEU A 53 15.98 -4.51 2.64
N GLU A 54 15.84 -5.69 3.25
CA GLU A 54 14.69 -5.99 4.10
C GLU A 54 14.59 -5.04 5.30
N ALA A 55 15.71 -4.77 5.97
CA ALA A 55 15.74 -3.82 7.09
C ALA A 55 15.44 -2.38 6.63
N PHE A 56 15.91 -2.00 5.44
CA PHE A 56 15.64 -0.69 4.84
C PHE A 56 14.15 -0.54 4.48
N VAL A 57 13.59 -1.54 3.79
CA VAL A 57 12.15 -1.62 3.48
C VAL A 57 11.36 -1.61 4.79
N HIS A 58 11.66 -2.44 5.78
CA HIS A 58 10.95 -2.38 7.06
C HIS A 58 11.00 -1.00 7.74
N CYS A 59 12.09 -0.23 7.59
CA CYS A 59 12.23 1.09 8.20
C CYS A 59 11.55 2.22 7.40
N PHE A 60 11.44 2.09 6.07
CA PHE A 60 11.03 3.17 5.16
C PHE A 60 9.90 2.81 4.20
N ASP A 61 9.50 1.55 4.14
CA ASP A 61 8.32 1.07 3.42
C ASP A 61 7.10 1.49 4.22
N ASP A 62 6.69 2.72 3.91
CA ASP A 62 5.35 3.28 3.92
C ASP A 62 4.31 2.71 4.88
N THR A 63 4.73 2.49 6.13
CA THR A 63 3.79 2.40 7.25
C THR A 63 2.91 3.65 7.25
N ASP A 64 3.45 4.82 6.92
CA ASP A 64 2.69 6.06 6.84
C ASP A 64 1.75 6.13 5.63
N LYS A 65 2.16 5.80 4.40
CA LYS A 65 1.20 5.86 3.27
C LYS A 65 0.16 4.76 3.33
N HIS A 66 0.51 3.56 3.78
CA HIS A 66 -0.49 2.50 3.99
C HIS A 66 -1.46 2.88 5.11
N ALA A 67 -0.97 3.33 6.27
CA ALA A 67 -1.83 3.79 7.36
C ALA A 67 -2.67 5.03 6.96
N THR A 68 -2.08 5.98 6.24
CA THR A 68 -2.79 7.16 5.74
C THR A 68 -3.87 6.79 4.73
N ALA A 69 -3.57 5.89 3.79
CA ALA A 69 -4.56 5.41 2.82
C ALA A 69 -5.68 4.62 3.51
N LEU A 70 -5.34 3.80 4.51
CA LEU A 70 -6.33 3.06 5.30
C LEU A 70 -7.22 4.00 6.12
N ALA A 71 -6.63 5.00 6.79
CA ALA A 71 -7.37 6.04 7.51
C ALA A 71 -8.30 6.82 6.56
N LYS A 72 -7.79 7.19 5.37
CA LYS A 72 -8.60 7.84 4.33
C LYS A 72 -9.78 6.98 3.87
N ILE A 73 -9.62 5.66 3.74
CA ILE A 73 -10.73 4.75 3.42
C ILE A 73 -11.75 4.72 4.55
N GLN A 74 -11.30 4.63 5.80
CA GLN A 74 -12.19 4.56 6.97
C GLN A 74 -13.00 5.86 7.17
N GLU A 75 -12.37 7.01 6.86
CA GLU A 75 -13.01 8.32 6.90
C GLU A 75 -13.88 8.61 5.66
N LEU A 76 -13.71 7.87 4.56
CA LEU A 76 -14.45 8.10 3.33
C LEU A 76 -15.94 7.76 3.55
N LYS A 77 -16.77 8.82 3.58
CA LYS A 77 -18.23 8.70 3.60
C LYS A 77 -18.83 9.11 2.27
N GLN A 78 -19.94 8.47 1.92
CA GLN A 78 -20.72 8.83 0.74
C GLN A 78 -21.36 10.22 0.94
N GLU A 79 -21.02 11.18 0.07
CA GLU A 79 -21.62 12.52 0.06
C GLU A 79 -23.06 12.51 -0.50
N PRO A 80 -23.91 13.52 -0.21
CA PRO A 80 -25.23 13.66 -0.84
C PRO A 80 -25.10 13.82 -2.36
N GLY A 81 -25.67 12.90 -3.13
CA GLY A 81 -25.91 13.09 -4.57
C GLY A 81 -25.44 11.98 -5.51
N SER A 82 -24.40 11.20 -5.19
CA SER A 82 -23.95 10.13 -6.12
C SER A 82 -23.16 9.00 -5.45
N VAL A 83 -23.65 7.77 -5.59
CA VAL A 83 -22.93 6.53 -5.22
C VAL A 83 -21.73 6.30 -6.13
N ALA A 84 -21.83 6.69 -7.41
CA ALA A 84 -20.75 6.55 -8.38
C ALA A 84 -19.51 7.39 -8.01
N SER A 85 -19.70 8.63 -7.52
CA SER A 85 -18.57 9.46 -7.08
C SER A 85 -17.84 8.87 -5.87
N TYR A 86 -18.59 8.35 -4.89
CA TYR A 86 -18.02 7.62 -3.75
C TYR A 86 -17.24 6.39 -4.20
N THR A 87 -17.81 5.60 -5.11
CA THR A 87 -17.20 4.39 -5.66
C THR A 87 -15.88 4.67 -6.36
N SER A 88 -15.81 5.70 -7.19
CA SER A 88 -14.58 6.08 -7.88
C SER A 88 -13.47 6.48 -6.90
N LYS A 89 -13.81 7.26 -5.86
CA LYS A 89 -12.85 7.65 -4.81
C LYS A 89 -12.36 6.44 -4.01
N PHE A 90 -13.27 5.53 -3.66
CA PHE A 90 -12.91 4.29 -2.96
C PHE A 90 -11.97 3.42 -3.80
N ALA A 91 -12.26 3.27 -5.10
CA ALA A 91 -11.43 2.51 -6.02
C ALA A 91 -10.02 3.11 -6.18
N GLU A 92 -9.92 4.44 -6.23
CA GLU A 92 -8.64 5.15 -6.31
C GLU A 92 -7.76 4.89 -5.08
N ILE A 93 -8.33 5.02 -3.87
CA ILE A 93 -7.57 4.83 -2.63
C ILE A 93 -7.22 3.36 -2.42
N SER A 94 -8.17 2.45 -2.67
CA SER A 94 -7.97 1.00 -2.50
C SER A 94 -7.01 0.39 -3.52
N ALA A 95 -6.78 1.01 -4.69
CA ALA A 95 -5.78 0.55 -5.65
C ALA A 95 -4.35 0.58 -5.08
N ASN A 96 -4.09 1.47 -4.10
CA ASN A 96 -2.80 1.59 -3.43
C ASN A 96 -2.69 0.73 -2.16
N LEU A 97 -3.77 0.06 -1.76
CA LEU A 97 -3.82 -0.80 -0.58
C LEU A 97 -3.94 -2.26 -1.03
N ASN A 98 -3.11 -3.14 -0.48
CA ASN A 98 -3.22 -4.57 -0.71
C ASN A 98 -4.32 -5.18 0.19
N LEU A 99 -5.55 -4.67 0.09
CA LEU A 99 -6.70 -5.23 0.79
C LEU A 99 -7.22 -6.48 0.07
N ASP A 100 -7.64 -7.47 0.84
CA ASP A 100 -8.44 -8.59 0.33
C ASP A 100 -9.85 -8.11 -0.08
N GLU A 101 -10.54 -8.92 -0.88
CA GLU A 101 -11.83 -8.55 -1.45
C GLU A 101 -12.94 -8.43 -0.39
N GLU A 102 -12.85 -9.19 0.71
CA GLU A 102 -13.81 -9.16 1.82
C GLU A 102 -13.68 -7.84 2.59
N SER A 103 -12.46 -7.49 3.00
CA SER A 103 -12.13 -6.21 3.61
C SER A 103 -12.57 -5.03 2.76
N LYS A 104 -12.38 -5.09 1.43
CA LYS A 104 -12.87 -4.03 0.52
C LYS A 104 -14.39 -3.89 0.58
N MET A 105 -15.13 -5.00 0.62
CA MET A 105 -16.60 -4.96 0.69
C MET A 105 -17.08 -4.39 2.04
N ASP A 106 -16.42 -4.73 3.14
CA ASP A 106 -16.78 -4.24 4.48
C ASP A 106 -16.49 -2.74 4.62
N TYR A 107 -15.27 -2.29 4.27
CA TYR A 107 -14.94 -0.87 4.30
C TYR A 107 -15.83 -0.03 3.37
N PHE A 108 -16.19 -0.58 2.21
CA PHE A 108 -17.11 0.09 1.29
C PHE A 108 -18.51 0.18 1.88
N TYR A 109 -19.02 -0.90 2.48
CA TYR A 109 -20.33 -0.89 3.13
C TYR A 109 -20.40 0.14 4.26
N ASP A 110 -19.36 0.22 5.11
CA ASP A 110 -19.31 1.15 6.24
C ASP A 110 -19.35 2.64 5.84
N GLY A 111 -18.87 2.97 4.64
CA GLY A 111 -18.88 4.33 4.10
C GLY A 111 -20.18 4.73 3.40
N LEU A 112 -21.07 3.77 3.09
CA LEU A 112 -22.38 4.05 2.47
C LEU A 112 -23.37 4.68 3.45
N LYS A 113 -24.32 5.46 2.91
CA LYS A 113 -25.43 6.01 3.70
C LYS A 113 -26.48 4.95 4.02
N ASP A 114 -27.15 5.11 5.16
CA ASP A 114 -28.19 4.19 5.63
C ASP A 114 -29.30 3.91 4.61
N PRO A 115 -29.85 4.90 3.87
CA PRO A 115 -30.86 4.61 2.85
C PRO A 115 -30.35 3.71 1.72
N VAL A 116 -29.05 3.80 1.38
CA VAL A 116 -28.43 2.92 0.38
C VAL A 116 -28.21 1.53 0.99
N LYS A 117 -27.74 1.45 2.23
CA LYS A 117 -27.60 0.17 2.96
C LYS A 117 -28.93 -0.56 3.07
N ASP A 118 -30.01 0.12 3.40
CA ASP A 118 -31.37 -0.43 3.50
C ASP A 118 -31.83 -1.00 2.15
N SER A 119 -31.54 -0.30 1.06
CA SER A 119 -31.84 -0.79 -0.30
C SER A 119 -31.02 -2.02 -0.68
N MET A 120 -29.80 -2.16 -0.15
CA MET A 120 -28.93 -3.30 -0.39
C MET A 120 -29.34 -4.56 0.35
N VAL A 121 -30.10 -4.48 1.45
CA VAL A 121 -30.61 -5.67 2.17
C VAL A 121 -31.43 -6.57 1.23
N PHE A 122 -32.09 -5.98 0.24
CA PHE A 122 -32.86 -6.69 -0.77
C PHE A 122 -32.02 -7.18 -1.95
N VAL A 123 -30.77 -6.72 -2.09
CA VAL A 123 -29.85 -7.10 -3.16
C VAL A 123 -29.00 -8.28 -2.72
N LYS A 124 -29.12 -9.40 -3.44
CA LYS A 124 -28.35 -10.61 -3.14
C LYS A 124 -26.85 -10.34 -3.39
N LYS A 125 -26.01 -10.55 -2.36
CA LYS A 125 -24.53 -10.46 -2.51
C LYS A 125 -24.07 -11.30 -3.72
N PRO A 126 -23.15 -10.79 -4.56
CA PRO A 126 -22.70 -11.50 -5.74
C PRO A 126 -21.99 -12.80 -5.36
N LYS A 127 -22.27 -13.86 -6.11
CA LYS A 127 -21.68 -15.20 -5.89
C LYS A 127 -20.17 -15.23 -6.11
N SER A 128 -19.61 -14.28 -6.85
CA SER A 128 -18.19 -14.23 -7.19
C SER A 128 -17.30 -13.80 -6.03
N GLY A 129 -17.85 -13.11 -5.02
CA GLY A 129 -17.05 -12.54 -3.92
C GLY A 129 -16.11 -11.41 -4.36
N LEU A 130 -16.23 -10.92 -5.59
CA LEU A 130 -15.37 -9.86 -6.13
C LEU A 130 -16.00 -8.48 -5.87
N PHE A 131 -15.17 -7.54 -5.42
CA PHE A 131 -15.56 -6.16 -5.14
C PHE A 131 -16.21 -5.48 -6.37
N LYS A 132 -15.68 -5.73 -7.57
CA LYS A 132 -16.21 -5.16 -8.81
C LYS A 132 -17.66 -5.56 -9.11
N ASP A 133 -18.03 -6.78 -8.74
CA ASP A 133 -19.40 -7.26 -8.95
C ASP A 133 -20.34 -6.76 -7.85
N TYR A 134 -19.80 -6.58 -6.64
CA TYR A 134 -20.52 -5.96 -5.53
C TYR A 134 -20.91 -4.52 -5.82
N VAL A 135 -19.99 -3.72 -6.36
CA VAL A 135 -20.26 -2.35 -6.80
C VAL A 135 -21.35 -2.28 -7.88
N LYS A 136 -21.37 -3.21 -8.84
CA LYS A 136 -22.40 -3.23 -9.90
C LYS A 136 -23.79 -3.57 -9.40
N SER A 137 -23.90 -4.20 -8.24
CA SER A 137 -25.18 -4.56 -7.63
C SER A 137 -25.84 -3.38 -6.88
N GLN A 138 -25.15 -2.24 -6.75
CA GLN A 138 -25.65 -1.06 -6.06
C GLN A 138 -26.78 -0.36 -6.84
N PRO A 139 -27.90 -0.01 -6.18
CA PRO A 139 -28.94 0.78 -6.81
C PRO A 139 -28.47 2.23 -7.04
N GLY A 140 -28.59 2.73 -8.27
CA GLY A 140 -28.22 4.10 -8.64
C GLY A 140 -26.79 4.30 -9.12
N LEU A 141 -26.10 3.22 -9.53
CA LEU A 141 -24.80 3.21 -10.21
C LEU A 141 -24.96 2.96 -11.72
#